data_AF-A0AAY4BS83-F1
#
_entry.id   AF-A0AAY4BS83-F1
#
_cell.length_a   1.000
_cell.length_b   1.000
_cell.length_c   1.000
_cell.angle_alpha   90.00
_cell.angle_beta   90.00
_cell.angle_gamma   90.00
#
_symmetry.space_group_name_H-M   'P 1'
#
loop_
_entity.id
_entity.type
_entity.pdbx_description
1 polymer ?
#
loop_
_entity_poly.entity_id
_entity_poly.type
_entity_poly.pdbx_seq_one_letter_code
_entity_poly.pdbx_strand_id
1 'polypeptide(L)'
;MKKTHIDDDWADGSEADLPHVPYSPARYTVEEMLERSQHFYTMMNQRRSVRFISPEPVPRAVVENVIRAAGTAPSGAHTEPWTFVVVSDSETKRKIREIVEEEEEINYKQRMGDKWVRDLQRLRTNWVKEYLDVAPYLILVFKQTYGILSSGKKKTHYYNEISVSISCGLLLAALQVRYTPAHTHTHTHACTCTDTRTK
;
A
#
# COMPACT_ATOMS: atom_id res chain seq x y z
N MET A 1 12.94 -32.20 -32.81
CA MET A 1 12.82 -31.35 -31.62
C MET A 1 11.39 -30.83 -31.59
N LYS A 2 10.52 -31.39 -30.72
CA LYS A 2 9.10 -31.01 -30.68
C LYS A 2 9.02 -29.55 -30.22
N LYS A 3 8.50 -28.65 -31.07
CA LYS A 3 7.99 -27.37 -30.60
C LYS A 3 6.84 -27.70 -29.65
N THR A 4 7.08 -27.60 -28.36
CA THR A 4 5.99 -27.51 -27.39
C THR A 4 5.16 -26.30 -27.80
N HIS A 5 3.93 -26.53 -28.24
CA HIS A 5 2.89 -25.50 -28.21
C HIS A 5 2.80 -25.09 -26.74
N ILE A 6 3.49 -24.00 -26.39
CA ILE A 6 3.18 -23.28 -25.18
C ILE A 6 1.88 -22.59 -25.56
N ASP A 7 0.76 -23.07 -25.01
CA ASP A 7 -0.45 -22.28 -25.00
C ASP A 7 -0.08 -21.01 -24.23
N ASP A 8 0.13 -19.91 -24.96
CA ASP A 8 0.44 -18.57 -24.45
C ASP A 8 -0.80 -18.00 -23.74
N ASP A 9 -1.24 -18.70 -22.69
CA ASP A 9 -2.44 -18.38 -21.92
C ASP A 9 -2.17 -17.33 -20.83
N TRP A 10 -0.96 -16.78 -20.80
CA TRP A 10 -0.45 -15.90 -19.74
C TRP A 10 -0.30 -14.45 -20.16
N ALA A 11 -0.37 -14.14 -21.45
CA ALA A 11 -0.13 -12.82 -22.02
C ALA A 11 -1.13 -12.50 -23.14
N ASP A 12 -1.47 -11.22 -23.32
CA ASP A 12 -2.06 -10.79 -24.59
C ASP A 12 -0.98 -10.90 -25.67
N GLY A 13 -1.35 -11.20 -26.91
CA GLY A 13 -0.39 -11.46 -28.00
C GLY A 13 0.56 -10.29 -28.30
N SER A 14 0.27 -9.10 -27.77
CA SER A 14 1.11 -7.90 -27.84
C SER A 14 2.26 -7.84 -26.82
N GLU A 15 2.24 -8.66 -25.75
CA GLU A 15 3.27 -8.66 -24.68
C GLU A 15 4.35 -9.75 -24.87
N ALA A 16 4.18 -10.65 -25.85
CA ALA A 16 5.02 -11.85 -25.98
C ALA A 16 6.45 -11.60 -26.51
N ASP A 17 6.73 -10.43 -27.10
CA ASP A 17 8.04 -10.11 -27.68
C ASP A 17 8.41 -8.62 -27.48
N LEU A 18 8.53 -8.21 -26.21
CA LEU A 18 8.97 -6.87 -25.85
C LEU A 18 10.49 -6.73 -26.02
N PRO A 19 11.00 -5.66 -26.67
CA PRO A 19 12.43 -5.47 -26.86
C PRO A 19 13.12 -5.15 -25.53
N HIS A 20 14.28 -5.74 -25.31
CA HIS A 20 15.17 -5.35 -24.22
C HIS A 20 15.84 -4.01 -24.54
N VAL A 21 15.78 -3.08 -23.59
CA VAL A 21 16.39 -1.75 -23.69
C VAL A 21 17.55 -1.59 -22.70
N PRO A 22 18.64 -0.86 -23.06
CA PRO A 22 19.75 -0.61 -22.13
C PRO A 22 19.32 0.21 -20.90
N TYR A 23 19.70 -0.23 -19.70
CA TYR A 23 19.47 0.49 -18.45
C TYR A 23 20.66 1.39 -18.10
N SER A 24 20.45 2.70 -18.01
CA SER A 24 21.49 3.70 -17.71
C SER A 24 21.11 4.56 -16.49
N PRO A 25 21.39 4.10 -15.25
CA PRO A 25 21.07 4.86 -14.05
C PRO A 25 22.05 6.01 -13.81
N ALA A 26 21.61 7.02 -13.06
CA ALA A 26 22.50 8.02 -12.49
C ALA A 26 23.55 7.34 -11.58
N ARG A 27 24.81 7.72 -11.75
CA ARG A 27 25.91 7.27 -10.89
C ARG A 27 26.31 8.40 -9.94
N TYR A 28 26.53 8.06 -8.69
CA TYR A 28 26.95 8.99 -7.63
C TYR A 28 28.34 8.62 -7.14
N THR A 29 29.07 9.58 -6.58
CA THR A 29 30.30 9.31 -5.85
C THR A 29 30.01 8.51 -4.57
N VAL A 30 31.01 7.84 -4.00
CA VAL A 30 30.84 7.06 -2.76
C VAL A 30 30.40 7.98 -1.62
N GLU A 31 30.97 9.17 -1.55
CA GLU A 31 30.65 10.21 -0.58
C GLU A 31 29.16 10.62 -0.67
N GLU A 32 28.67 10.91 -1.87
CA GLU A 32 27.26 11.23 -2.10
C GLU A 32 26.33 10.05 -1.78
N MET A 33 26.73 8.81 -2.10
CA MET A 33 25.94 7.61 -1.76
C MET A 33 25.78 7.45 -0.24
N LEU A 34 26.85 7.69 0.52
CA LEU A 34 26.83 7.63 1.98
C LEU A 34 25.93 8.73 2.56
N GLU A 35 26.03 9.96 2.07
CA GLU A 35 25.18 11.06 2.52
C GLU A 35 23.70 10.78 2.26
N ARG A 36 23.36 10.39 1.03
CA ARG A 36 21.97 10.13 0.63
C ARG A 36 21.36 8.96 1.39
N SER A 37 22.11 7.88 1.57
CA SER A 37 21.62 6.71 2.32
C SER A 37 21.40 7.03 3.80
N GLN A 38 22.30 7.80 4.42
CA GLN A 38 22.15 8.24 5.81
C GLN A 38 20.95 9.18 5.98
N HIS A 39 20.74 10.12 5.05
CA HIS A 39 19.58 11.01 5.06
C HIS A 39 18.29 10.20 4.95
N PHE A 40 18.20 9.27 4.00
CA PHE A 40 17.02 8.44 3.80
C PHE A 40 16.72 7.58 5.04
N TYR A 41 17.72 6.93 5.62
CA TYR A 41 17.58 6.20 6.88
C TYR A 41 17.02 7.10 7.98
N THR A 42 17.60 8.29 8.17
CA THR A 42 17.16 9.25 9.20
C THR A 42 15.71 9.67 9.00
N MET A 43 15.30 9.95 7.76
CA MET A 43 13.92 10.29 7.41
C MET A 43 12.95 9.15 7.73
N MET A 44 13.29 7.92 7.34
CA MET A 44 12.45 6.75 7.56
C MET A 44 12.38 6.33 9.02
N ASN A 45 13.45 6.54 9.80
CA ASN A 45 13.48 6.26 11.23
C ASN A 45 12.55 7.18 12.03
N GLN A 46 12.21 8.36 11.50
CA GLN A 46 11.21 9.24 12.11
C GLN A 46 9.76 8.77 11.90
N ARG A 47 9.52 7.81 11.00
CA ARG A 47 8.17 7.32 10.70
C ARG A 47 7.60 6.59 11.91
N ARG A 48 6.41 7.01 12.35
CA ARG A 48 5.63 6.34 13.39
C ARG A 48 4.22 6.06 12.87
N SER A 49 3.62 4.98 13.34
CA SER A 49 2.19 4.74 13.09
C SER A 49 1.39 5.65 14.03
N VAL A 50 0.66 6.61 13.44
CA VAL A 50 -0.14 7.60 14.16
C VAL A 50 -1.61 7.24 14.04
N ARG A 51 -2.34 7.34 15.16
CA ARG A 51 -3.77 6.98 15.25
C ARG A 51 -4.67 8.18 15.56
N PHE A 52 -4.09 9.37 15.67
CA PHE A 52 -4.78 10.65 15.84
C PHE A 52 -4.41 11.51 14.64
N ILE A 53 -5.37 11.72 13.73
CA ILE A 53 -5.14 12.36 12.43
C ILE A 53 -5.87 13.70 12.41
N SER A 54 -5.26 14.73 11.84
CA SER A 54 -5.89 16.03 11.64
C SER A 54 -6.94 15.97 10.52
N PRO A 55 -8.08 16.67 10.64
CA PRO A 55 -9.04 16.83 9.55
C PRO A 55 -8.59 17.81 8.47
N GLU A 56 -7.42 18.44 8.63
CA GLU A 56 -6.87 19.39 7.65
C GLU A 56 -6.82 18.77 6.24
N PRO A 57 -7.32 19.49 5.21
CA PRO A 57 -7.35 18.97 3.85
C PRO A 57 -5.93 18.79 3.31
N VAL A 58 -5.71 17.66 2.64
CA VAL A 58 -4.47 17.38 1.90
C VAL A 58 -4.73 17.60 0.41
N PRO A 59 -3.83 18.25 -0.34
CA PRO A 59 -4.02 18.39 -1.79
C PRO A 59 -4.10 17.02 -2.47
N ARG A 60 -5.13 16.81 -3.30
CA ARG A 60 -5.33 15.54 -4.03
C ARG A 60 -4.11 15.10 -4.84
N ALA A 61 -3.40 16.05 -5.45
CA ALA A 61 -2.17 15.77 -6.21
C ALA A 61 -1.07 15.11 -5.35
N VAL A 62 -1.01 15.41 -4.05
CA VAL A 62 -0.09 14.73 -3.12
C VAL A 62 -0.49 13.26 -2.97
N VAL A 63 -1.79 12.98 -2.78
CA VAL A 63 -2.32 11.61 -2.68
C VAL A 63 -2.06 10.82 -3.97
N GLU A 64 -2.23 11.45 -5.13
CA GLU A 64 -1.95 10.84 -6.42
C GLU A 64 -0.45 10.53 -6.60
N ASN A 65 0.43 11.44 -6.17
CA ASN A 65 1.87 11.23 -6.25
C ASN A 65 2.36 10.09 -5.35
N VAL A 66 1.84 9.95 -4.13
CA VAL A 66 2.21 8.82 -3.26
C VAL A 66 1.70 7.49 -3.82
N ILE A 67 0.54 7.46 -4.46
CA ILE A 67 0.01 6.26 -5.14
C ILE A 67 0.85 5.93 -6.37
N ARG A 68 1.26 6.93 -7.16
CA ARG A 68 2.17 6.72 -8.29
C ARG A 68 3.50 6.13 -7.83
N ALA A 69 4.06 6.61 -6.73
CA ALA A 69 5.27 6.05 -6.13
C ALA A 69 5.06 4.59 -5.66
N ALA A 70 3.90 4.27 -5.10
CA ALA A 70 3.55 2.89 -4.75
C ALA A 70 3.46 1.98 -5.98
N GLY A 71 2.92 2.50 -7.08
CA GLY A 71 2.80 1.80 -8.37
C GLY A 71 4.12 1.47 -9.04
N THR A 72 5.25 2.07 -8.63
CA THR A 72 6.58 1.71 -9.17
C THR A 72 7.17 0.46 -8.52
N ALA A 73 6.42 -0.24 -7.67
CA ALA A 73 6.89 -1.46 -7.04
C ALA A 73 7.15 -2.58 -8.07
N PRO A 74 8.13 -3.46 -7.83
CA PRO A 74 8.22 -4.69 -8.60
C PRO A 74 7.02 -5.60 -8.33
N SER A 75 6.63 -6.36 -9.34
CA SER A 75 5.58 -7.38 -9.23
C SER A 75 5.96 -8.65 -9.98
N GLY A 76 5.49 -9.80 -9.48
CA GLY A 76 5.72 -11.09 -10.14
C GLY A 76 5.19 -11.06 -11.57
N ALA A 77 6.08 -11.33 -12.54
CA ALA A 77 5.78 -11.27 -13.98
C ALA A 77 5.15 -9.95 -14.45
N HIS A 78 5.51 -8.82 -13.82
CA HIS A 78 4.98 -7.48 -14.16
C HIS A 78 3.43 -7.43 -14.18
N THR A 79 2.79 -8.10 -13.22
CA THR A 79 1.33 -8.21 -13.16
C THR A 79 0.63 -7.03 -12.47
N GLU A 80 1.39 -6.17 -11.78
CA GLU A 80 0.90 -4.97 -11.07
C GLU A 80 -0.42 -5.19 -10.29
N PRO A 81 -0.48 -6.20 -9.40
CA PRO A 81 -1.74 -6.76 -8.91
C PRO A 81 -2.34 -5.97 -7.74
N TRP A 82 -2.37 -4.65 -7.84
CA TRP A 82 -2.85 -3.72 -6.80
C TRP A 82 -3.96 -2.81 -7.30
N THR A 83 -4.93 -2.54 -6.43
CA THR A 83 -5.91 -1.46 -6.60
C THR A 83 -5.87 -0.55 -5.39
N PHE A 84 -5.62 0.74 -5.62
CA PHE A 84 -5.67 1.77 -4.58
C PHE A 84 -7.03 2.47 -4.64
N VAL A 85 -7.89 2.22 -3.65
CA VAL A 85 -9.18 2.88 -3.52
C VAL A 85 -9.03 4.07 -2.58
N VAL A 86 -9.18 5.28 -3.12
CA VAL A 86 -9.11 6.53 -2.37
C VAL A 86 -10.51 6.99 -2.00
N VAL A 87 -10.78 7.11 -0.71
CA VAL A 87 -12.08 7.52 -0.17
C VAL A 87 -11.93 8.85 0.56
N SER A 88 -12.60 9.89 0.07
CA SER A 88 -12.72 11.20 0.73
C SER A 88 -14.15 11.54 1.16
N ASP A 89 -15.15 10.84 0.60
CA ASP A 89 -16.56 11.05 0.91
C ASP A 89 -16.87 10.69 2.37
N SER A 90 -17.51 11.61 3.10
CA SER A 90 -17.77 11.45 4.52
C SER A 90 -18.74 10.32 4.84
N GLU A 91 -19.77 10.13 4.00
CA GLU A 91 -20.76 9.07 4.22
C GLU A 91 -20.13 7.69 4.03
N THR A 92 -19.33 7.52 2.98
CA THR A 92 -18.59 6.29 2.71
C THR A 92 -17.58 6.00 3.80
N LYS A 93 -16.82 7.00 4.28
CA LYS A 93 -15.90 6.84 5.42
C LYS A 93 -16.63 6.41 6.70
N ARG A 94 -17.80 6.99 6.99
CA ARG A 94 -18.62 6.62 8.14
C ARG A 94 -19.06 5.16 8.07
N LYS A 95 -19.57 4.70 6.92
CA LYS A 95 -19.96 3.30 6.70
C LYS A 95 -18.77 2.35 6.88
N ILE A 96 -17.59 2.72 6.37
CA ILE A 96 -16.35 1.94 6.57
C ILE A 96 -16.02 1.85 8.06
N ARG A 97 -16.11 2.96 8.80
CA ARG A 97 -15.85 2.97 10.24
C ARG A 97 -16.78 2.02 10.98
N GLU A 98 -18.08 2.11 10.74
CA GLU A 98 -19.08 1.25 11.41
C GLU A 98 -18.77 -0.23 11.22
N ILE A 99 -18.48 -0.65 9.97
CA ILE A 99 -18.09 -2.03 9.65
C ILE A 99 -16.81 -2.46 10.39
N VAL A 100 -15.79 -1.58 10.41
CA VAL A 100 -14.51 -1.90 11.05
C VAL A 100 -14.65 -1.98 12.57
N GLU A 101 -15.40 -1.07 13.20
CA GLU A 101 -15.60 -1.07 14.65
C GLU A 101 -16.41 -2.29 15.11
N GLU A 102 -17.44 -2.70 14.35
CA GLU A 102 -18.23 -3.91 14.63
C GLU A 102 -17.36 -5.18 14.59
N GLU A 103 -16.57 -5.38 13.53
CA GLU A 103 -15.69 -6.56 13.42
C GLU A 103 -14.56 -6.53 14.46
N GLU A 104 -13.99 -5.36 14.77
CA GLU A 104 -12.99 -5.22 15.83
C GLU A 104 -13.57 -5.52 17.21
N GLU A 105 -14.79 -5.09 17.51
CA GLU A 105 -15.45 -5.43 18.77
C GLU A 105 -15.63 -6.94 18.95
N ILE A 106 -16.06 -7.64 17.89
CA ILE A 106 -16.16 -9.11 17.87
C ILE A 106 -14.77 -9.74 18.02
N ASN A 107 -13.76 -9.20 17.33
CA ASN A 107 -12.39 -9.71 17.40
C ASN A 107 -11.83 -9.62 18.83
N TYR A 108 -11.95 -8.46 19.48
CA TYR A 108 -11.49 -8.25 20.86
C TYR A 108 -12.23 -9.11 21.89
N LYS A 109 -13.53 -9.37 21.67
CA LYS A 109 -14.36 -10.13 22.63
C LYS A 109 -14.26 -11.65 22.47
N GLN A 110 -14.07 -12.15 21.25
CA GLN A 110 -14.28 -13.58 20.95
C GLN A 110 -13.15 -14.24 20.17
N ARG A 111 -12.49 -13.53 19.24
CA ARG A 111 -11.58 -14.17 18.25
C ARG A 111 -10.10 -14.01 18.59
N MET A 112 -9.74 -13.03 19.42
CA MET A 112 -8.36 -12.77 19.83
C MET A 112 -8.10 -13.46 21.16
N GLY A 113 -7.35 -14.57 21.13
CA GLY A 113 -6.96 -15.26 22.35
C GLY A 113 -6.14 -14.36 23.30
N ASP A 114 -6.11 -14.70 24.60
CA ASP A 114 -5.53 -13.87 25.67
C ASP A 114 -4.11 -13.36 25.39
N LYS A 115 -3.30 -14.14 24.68
CA LYS A 115 -1.93 -13.76 24.30
C LYS A 115 -1.93 -12.52 23.41
N TRP A 116 -2.77 -12.50 22.38
CA TRP A 116 -2.83 -11.41 21.41
C TRP A 116 -3.34 -10.13 22.08
N VAL A 117 -4.37 -10.23 22.93
CA VAL A 117 -4.89 -9.07 23.66
C VAL A 117 -3.81 -8.46 24.55
N ARG A 118 -3.03 -9.29 25.27
CA ARG A 118 -1.89 -8.82 26.07
C ARG A 118 -0.80 -8.13 25.24
N ASP A 119 -0.49 -8.66 24.05
CA ASP A 119 0.51 -8.05 23.17
C ASP A 119 0.06 -6.66 22.68
N LEU A 120 -1.25 -6.46 22.46
CA LEU A 120 -1.82 -5.18 22.04
C LEU A 120 -1.97 -4.14 23.17
N GLN A 121 -1.99 -4.55 24.45
CA GLN A 121 -2.16 -3.63 25.59
C GLN A 121 -1.14 -2.48 25.57
N ARG A 122 0.09 -2.76 25.13
CA ARG A 122 1.16 -1.75 25.00
C ARG A 122 0.82 -0.63 24.02
N LEU A 123 0.00 -0.92 23.01
CA LEU A 123 -0.39 0.01 21.97
C LEU A 123 -1.60 0.86 22.34
N ARG A 124 -2.28 0.55 23.47
CA ARG A 124 -3.50 1.22 23.95
C ARG A 124 -4.58 1.34 22.87
N THR A 125 -4.67 0.34 22.00
CA THR A 125 -5.69 0.26 20.95
C THR A 125 -6.98 -0.31 21.51
N ASN A 126 -8.11 0.21 21.05
CA ASN A 126 -9.44 -0.34 21.29
C ASN A 126 -10.16 -0.53 19.94
N TRP A 127 -11.44 -0.91 20.00
CA TRP A 127 -12.28 -1.08 18.82
C TRP A 127 -12.70 0.26 18.19
N VAL A 128 -12.64 1.39 18.91
CA VAL A 128 -13.02 2.71 18.39
C VAL A 128 -11.95 3.26 17.45
N LYS A 129 -12.32 3.54 16.20
CA LYS A 129 -11.42 3.97 15.12
C LYS A 129 -11.81 5.35 14.59
N GLU A 130 -11.81 6.36 15.47
CA GLU A 130 -12.21 7.74 15.13
C GLU A 130 -11.48 8.33 13.91
N TYR A 131 -10.21 7.96 13.73
CA TYR A 131 -9.41 8.39 12.59
C TYR A 131 -10.00 8.01 11.22
N LEU A 132 -10.88 7.01 11.14
CA LEU A 132 -11.56 6.62 9.89
C LEU A 132 -12.55 7.70 9.42
N ASP A 133 -13.13 8.48 10.33
CA ASP A 133 -13.95 9.63 9.98
C ASP A 133 -13.12 10.89 9.78
N VAL A 134 -12.18 11.14 10.70
CA VAL A 134 -11.47 12.42 10.79
C VAL A 134 -10.47 12.59 9.65
N ALA A 135 -9.77 11.54 9.23
CA ALA A 135 -8.76 11.64 8.18
C ALA A 135 -9.36 12.13 6.86
N PRO A 136 -8.72 13.07 6.14
CA PRO A 136 -9.24 13.63 4.90
C PRO A 136 -9.36 12.58 3.78
N TYR A 137 -8.48 11.57 3.80
CA TYR A 137 -8.48 10.45 2.86
C TYR A 137 -8.27 9.12 3.57
N LEU A 138 -8.99 8.10 3.14
CA LEU A 138 -8.63 6.70 3.38
C LEU A 138 -8.09 6.10 2.09
N ILE A 139 -6.96 5.39 2.17
CA ILE A 139 -6.41 4.62 1.06
C ILE A 139 -6.55 3.15 1.42
N LEU A 140 -7.48 2.46 0.76
CA LEU A 140 -7.67 1.02 0.90
C LEU A 140 -6.91 0.32 -0.23
N VAL A 141 -5.99 -0.57 0.14
CA VAL A 141 -5.15 -1.29 -0.82
C VAL A 141 -5.70 -2.70 -0.97
N PHE A 142 -6.12 -3.03 -2.19
CA PHE A 142 -6.62 -4.35 -2.53
C PHE A 142 -5.58 -5.10 -3.36
N LYS A 143 -5.35 -6.37 -3.01
CA LYS A 143 -4.63 -7.30 -3.88
C LYS A 143 -5.59 -7.89 -4.91
N GLN A 144 -5.19 -7.88 -6.17
CA GLN A 144 -5.86 -8.60 -7.24
C GLN A 144 -5.34 -10.04 -7.24
N THR A 145 -6.17 -11.00 -6.83
CA THR A 145 -5.76 -12.43 -6.78
C THR A 145 -5.57 -13.03 -8.18
N TYR A 146 -6.20 -12.43 -9.18
CA TYR A 146 -6.05 -12.68 -10.59
C TYR A 146 -6.46 -11.46 -11.40
N GLY A 147 -6.05 -11.41 -12.66
CA GLY A 147 -6.48 -10.44 -13.66
C GLY A 147 -7.37 -11.11 -14.72
N ILE A 148 -7.94 -10.30 -15.60
CA ILE A 148 -8.74 -10.77 -16.74
C ILE A 148 -8.07 -10.24 -18.01
N LEU A 149 -7.72 -11.14 -18.94
CA LEU A 149 -7.17 -10.80 -20.24
C LEU A 149 -8.26 -10.21 -21.14
N SER A 150 -7.85 -9.53 -22.23
CA SER A 150 -8.74 -9.03 -23.28
C SER A 150 -9.64 -10.12 -23.87
N SER A 151 -9.15 -11.37 -23.90
CA SER A 151 -9.89 -12.57 -24.32
C SER A 151 -10.94 -13.07 -23.31
N GLY A 152 -11.04 -12.46 -22.12
CA GLY A 152 -11.88 -12.91 -21.01
C GLY A 152 -11.28 -14.04 -20.17
N LYS A 153 -10.11 -14.57 -20.56
CA LYS A 153 -9.40 -15.59 -19.78
C LYS A 153 -8.76 -15.01 -18.51
N LYS A 154 -8.55 -15.87 -17.52
CA LYS A 154 -7.95 -15.50 -16.24
C LYS A 154 -6.42 -15.36 -16.37
N LYS A 155 -5.87 -14.17 -16.08
CA LYS A 155 -4.42 -13.92 -15.93
C LYS A 155 -4.02 -14.22 -14.49
N THR A 156 -3.03 -15.07 -14.29
CA THR A 156 -2.54 -15.37 -12.94
C THR A 156 -1.60 -14.27 -12.44
N HIS A 157 -1.82 -13.84 -11.21
CA HIS A 157 -0.94 -12.90 -10.51
C HIS A 157 -0.02 -13.64 -9.55
N TYR A 158 1.21 -13.89 -9.98
CA TYR A 158 2.22 -14.58 -9.19
C TYR A 158 2.68 -13.73 -8.01
N TYR A 159 2.74 -14.34 -6.82
CA TYR A 159 3.17 -13.67 -5.59
C TYR A 159 2.44 -12.33 -5.33
N ASN A 160 1.14 -12.27 -5.65
CA ASN A 160 0.36 -11.03 -5.57
C ASN A 160 0.43 -10.37 -4.18
N GLU A 161 0.36 -11.14 -3.10
CA GLU A 161 0.42 -10.63 -1.73
C GLU A 161 1.77 -9.98 -1.41
N ILE A 162 2.87 -10.61 -1.83
CA ILE A 162 4.22 -10.05 -1.65
C ILE A 162 4.39 -8.79 -2.49
N SER A 163 3.94 -8.84 -3.76
CA SER A 163 4.01 -7.69 -4.68
C SER A 163 3.27 -6.47 -4.11
N VAL A 164 2.04 -6.68 -3.64
CA VAL A 164 1.21 -5.63 -3.02
C VAL A 164 1.82 -5.15 -1.71
N SER A 165 2.43 -6.03 -0.92
CA SER A 165 3.12 -5.65 0.34
C SER A 165 4.35 -4.76 0.08
N ILE A 166 5.11 -5.03 -0.98
CA ILE A 166 6.23 -4.17 -1.41
C ILE A 166 5.69 -2.80 -1.84
N SER A 167 4.60 -2.78 -2.61
CA SER A 167 3.91 -1.55 -3.01
C SER A 167 3.41 -0.73 -1.82
N CYS A 168 2.84 -1.38 -0.79
CA CYS A 168 2.50 -0.73 0.48
C CYS A 168 3.74 -0.16 1.19
N GLY A 169 4.89 -0.83 1.13
CA GLY A 169 6.15 -0.31 1.66
C GLY A 169 6.58 1.00 0.99
N LEU A 170 6.49 1.06 -0.34
CA LEU A 170 6.75 2.28 -1.11
C LEU A 170 5.72 3.37 -0.82
N LEU A 171 4.44 3.02 -0.69
CA LEU A 171 3.38 3.95 -0.27
C LEU A 171 3.71 4.59 1.08
N LEU A 172 4.11 3.79 2.07
CA LEU A 172 4.49 4.26 3.40
C LEU A 172 5.74 5.16 3.37
N ALA A 173 6.72 4.82 2.53
CA ALA A 173 7.90 5.67 2.33
C ALA A 173 7.51 7.00 1.68
N ALA A 174 6.66 6.99 0.66
CA ALA A 174 6.21 8.20 -0.04
C ALA A 174 5.38 9.13 0.88
N LEU A 175 4.52 8.56 1.74
CA LEU A 175 3.76 9.32 2.73
C LEU A 175 4.66 9.99 3.78
N GLN A 176 5.81 9.39 4.10
CA GLN A 176 6.80 9.94 5.03
C GLN A 176 7.60 11.10 4.41
N VAL A 177 7.72 11.17 3.08
CA VAL A 177 8.39 12.29 2.41
C VAL A 177 7.64 13.58 2.72
N ARG A 178 8.26 14.44 3.53
CA ARG A 178 7.70 15.76 3.84
C ARG A 178 7.89 16.66 2.63
N TYR A 179 6.80 17.03 1.97
CA TYR A 179 6.86 17.85 0.75
C TYR A 179 7.29 19.31 1.00
N THR A 180 7.29 19.82 2.25
CA THR A 180 7.87 21.15 2.57
C THR A 180 8.39 21.25 4.02
N PRO A 181 9.44 22.06 4.29
CA PRO A 181 9.91 22.38 5.65
C PRO A 181 8.92 23.22 6.47
N ALA A 182 8.00 23.93 5.82
CA ALA A 182 7.09 24.88 6.46
C ALA A 182 5.79 24.26 7.01
N HIS A 183 5.46 23.04 6.59
CA HIS A 183 4.24 22.35 7.05
C HIS A 183 4.63 21.13 7.89
N THR A 184 5.08 21.39 9.11
CA THR A 184 5.33 20.39 10.15
C THR A 184 4.08 19.60 10.58
N HIS A 185 2.90 19.91 10.03
CA HIS A 185 1.61 19.38 10.49
C HIS A 185 0.81 18.57 9.46
N THR A 186 1.11 18.64 8.16
CA THR A 186 0.48 17.74 7.16
C THR A 186 1.18 16.39 7.18
N HIS A 187 0.89 15.64 8.23
CA HIS A 187 1.24 14.25 8.26
C HIS A 187 0.19 13.45 7.47
N THR A 188 0.52 13.14 6.22
CA THR A 188 -0.22 12.16 5.43
C THR A 188 -0.04 10.79 6.08
N HIS A 189 -1.02 10.35 6.85
CA HIS A 189 -0.91 9.19 7.72
C HIS A 189 -1.64 7.98 7.12
N ALA A 190 -0.93 6.88 6.90
CA ALA A 190 -1.54 5.59 6.63
C ALA A 190 -1.63 4.76 7.92
N CYS A 191 -2.84 4.39 8.29
CA CYS A 191 -3.08 3.26 9.18
C CYS A 191 -3.37 2.05 8.28
N THR A 192 -2.42 1.13 8.15
CA THR A 192 -2.66 -0.14 7.45
C THR A 192 -3.49 -1.04 8.37
N CYS A 193 -4.81 -1.05 8.18
CA CYS A 193 -5.65 -2.15 8.66
C CYS A 193 -5.54 -3.29 7.65
N THR A 194 -4.52 -4.14 7.79
CA THR A 194 -4.46 -5.40 7.05
C THR A 194 -5.35 -6.40 7.78
N ASP A 195 -6.63 -6.46 7.44
CA ASP A 195 -7.43 -7.65 7.73
C ASP A 195 -7.09 -8.71 6.68
N THR A 196 -6.13 -9.57 7.01
CA THR A 196 -5.69 -10.67 6.15
C THR A 196 -6.57 -11.90 6.33
N ARG A 197 -7.89 -11.78 6.20
CA ARG A 197 -8.77 -12.94 6.04
C ARG A 197 -9.64 -12.82 4.82
N THR A 198 -9.12 -13.37 3.72
CA THR A 198 -9.96 -14.12 2.78
C THR A 198 -10.67 -15.21 3.59
N LYS A 199 -12.01 -15.17 3.59
CA LYS A 199 -12.83 -16.34 3.97
C LYS A 199 -12.48 -17.55 3.12
#